data_AF-G4WV23-F1
#
_entry.id   AF-G4WV23-F1
#
_cell.length_a   1.000
_cell.length_b   1.000
_cell.length_c   1.000
_cell.angle_alpha   90.00
_cell.angle_beta   90.00
_cell.angle_gamma   90.00
#
_symmetry.space_group_name_H-M   'P 1'
#
loop_
_entity.id
_entity.type
_entity.pdbx_description
1 polymer ?
#
loop_
_entity_poly.entity_id
_entity_poly.type
_entity_poly.pdbx_seq_one_letter_code
_entity_poly.pdbx_strand_id
1 'polypeptide(L)'
;MIATNVAARIKTRMEERNAICEAFFTREAGRLAETCRAMAERFLKGGRLLAFGRGPYATDAQHVSVEFVHPVIVGKRALPALDISTLFRPWMEAILRPEDIVMGFGPPEGDPEVIDALREARSRGAMTIAL
;
A
#
# COMPACT_ATOMS: atom_id res chain seq x y z
N MET A 1 -40.11 10.20 -9.89
CA MET A 1 -39.04 11.13 -10.36
C MET A 1 -37.74 11.07 -9.53
N ILE A 2 -37.48 10.05 -8.71
CA ILE A 2 -36.24 9.96 -7.89
C ILE A 2 -35.19 9.01 -8.50
N ALA A 3 -35.61 7.98 -9.25
CA ALA A 3 -34.71 6.97 -9.83
C ALA A 3 -33.74 7.51 -10.90
N THR A 4 -34.15 8.53 -11.67
CA THR A 4 -33.31 9.17 -12.70
C THR A 4 -32.08 9.88 -12.11
N ASN A 5 -32.14 10.28 -10.84
CA ASN A 5 -31.08 11.03 -10.17
C ASN A 5 -29.94 10.11 -9.68
N VAL A 6 -30.25 8.93 -9.14
CA VAL A 6 -29.22 8.00 -8.61
C VAL A 6 -28.40 7.39 -9.74
N ALA A 7 -29.04 6.89 -10.81
CA ALA A 7 -28.33 6.31 -11.95
C ALA A 7 -27.41 7.34 -12.64
N ALA A 8 -27.88 8.59 -12.80
CA ALA A 8 -27.06 9.67 -13.32
C ALA A 8 -25.86 9.97 -12.41
N ARG A 9 -26.06 10.04 -11.08
CA ARG A 9 -24.98 10.25 -10.11
C ARG A 9 -23.95 9.12 -10.12
N ILE A 10 -24.38 7.86 -10.20
CA ILE A 10 -23.47 6.71 -10.32
C ILE A 10 -22.63 6.84 -11.59
N LYS A 11 -23.28 7.13 -12.73
CA LYS A 11 -22.59 7.31 -14.01
C LYS A 11 -21.52 8.40 -13.91
N THR A 12 -21.87 9.59 -13.41
CA THR A 12 -20.92 10.70 -13.21
C THR A 12 -19.76 10.30 -12.31
N ARG A 13 -20.01 9.63 -11.18
CA ARG A 13 -18.93 9.19 -10.27
C ARG A 13 -18.00 8.14 -10.91
N MET A 14 -18.53 7.26 -11.75
CA MET A 14 -17.72 6.28 -12.48
C MET A 14 -16.87 6.94 -13.57
N GLU A 15 -17.41 7.94 -14.27
CA GLU A 15 -16.68 8.73 -15.27
C GLU A 15 -15.56 9.57 -14.61
N GLU A 16 -15.85 10.23 -13.48
CA GLU A 16 -14.86 10.94 -12.66
C GLU A 16 -13.72 10.01 -12.21
N ARG A 17 -14.06 8.83 -11.67
CA ARG A 17 -13.06 7.82 -11.28
C ARG A 17 -12.19 7.40 -12.46
N ASN A 18 -12.79 7.13 -13.63
CA ASN A 18 -12.04 6.71 -14.81
C ASN A 18 -11.02 7.77 -15.23
N ALA A 19 -11.43 9.05 -15.27
CA ALA A 19 -10.54 10.15 -15.61
C ALA A 19 -9.37 10.29 -14.61
N ILE A 20 -9.64 10.10 -13.31
CA ILE A 20 -8.61 10.10 -12.27
C ILE A 20 -7.63 8.93 -12.47
N CYS A 21 -8.15 7.72 -12.69
CA CYS A 21 -7.32 6.53 -12.92
C CYS A 21 -6.44 6.68 -14.17
N GLU A 22 -7.01 7.15 -15.28
CA GLU A 22 -6.27 7.37 -16.52
C GLU A 22 -5.13 8.37 -16.30
N ALA A 23 -5.42 9.55 -15.76
CA ALA A 23 -4.41 10.56 -15.48
C ALA A 23 -3.33 10.08 -14.48
N PHE A 24 -3.71 9.28 -13.48
CA PHE A 24 -2.77 8.68 -12.53
C PHE A 24 -1.84 7.67 -13.21
N PHE A 25 -2.39 6.66 -13.90
CA PHE A 25 -1.57 5.60 -14.48
C PHE A 25 -0.72 6.09 -15.65
N THR A 26 -1.20 7.05 -16.46
CA THR A 26 -0.37 7.68 -17.48
C THR A 26 0.88 8.32 -16.89
N ARG A 27 0.79 8.89 -15.67
CA ARG A 27 1.93 9.54 -15.01
C ARG A 27 2.79 8.56 -14.20
N GLU A 28 2.18 7.64 -13.47
CA GLU A 28 2.85 6.86 -12.43
C GLU A 28 3.24 5.44 -12.86
N ALA A 29 2.77 4.93 -14.01
CA ALA A 29 3.00 3.54 -14.41
C ALA A 29 4.50 3.15 -14.42
N GLY A 30 5.39 4.04 -14.90
CA GLY A 30 6.83 3.79 -14.88
C GLY A 30 7.38 3.66 -13.46
N ARG A 31 7.06 4.61 -12.57
CA ARG A 31 7.48 4.60 -11.17
C ARG A 31 6.93 3.40 -10.41
N LEU A 32 5.68 3.00 -10.70
CA LEU A 32 5.07 1.80 -10.13
C LEU A 32 5.84 0.55 -10.58
N ALA A 33 6.16 0.40 -11.86
CA ALA A 33 6.92 -0.74 -12.37
C ALA A 33 8.32 -0.83 -11.73
N GLU A 34 9.01 0.29 -11.58
CA GLU A 34 10.31 0.37 -10.89
C GLU A 34 10.20 -0.01 -9.41
N THR A 35 9.16 0.47 -8.74
CA THR A 35 8.87 0.15 -7.33
C THR A 35 8.59 -1.35 -7.17
N CYS A 36 7.77 -1.93 -8.03
CA CYS A 36 7.48 -3.38 -8.03
C CYS A 36 8.75 -4.21 -8.25
N ARG A 37 9.64 -3.80 -9.17
CA ARG A 37 10.94 -4.47 -9.37
C ARG A 37 11.79 -4.39 -8.11
N ALA A 38 11.90 -3.22 -7.49
CA ALA A 38 12.64 -3.04 -6.25
C ALA A 38 12.07 -3.88 -5.09
N MET A 39 10.74 -3.98 -4.97
CA MET A 39 10.10 -4.88 -4.02
C MET A 39 10.44 -6.35 -4.28
N ALA A 40 10.39 -6.80 -5.54
CA ALA A 40 10.74 -8.16 -5.91
C ALA A 40 12.18 -8.51 -5.52
N GLU A 41 13.13 -7.59 -5.74
CA GLU A 41 14.53 -7.75 -5.32
C GLU A 41 14.68 -7.86 -3.79
N ARG A 42 13.90 -7.11 -3.02
CA ARG A 42 13.89 -7.21 -1.54
C ARG A 42 13.34 -8.55 -1.08
N PHE A 43 12.23 -9.03 -1.65
CA PHE A 43 11.70 -10.37 -1.35
C PHE A 43 12.69 -11.49 -1.70
N LEU A 44 13.43 -11.37 -2.82
CA LEU A 44 14.47 -12.34 -3.19
C LEU A 44 15.63 -12.38 -2.19
N LYS A 45 15.90 -11.25 -1.51
CA LYS A 45 16.89 -11.14 -0.43
C LYS A 45 16.35 -11.57 0.95
N GLY A 46 15.13 -12.11 1.01
CA GLY A 46 14.50 -12.54 2.26
C GLY A 46 13.80 -11.43 3.05
N GLY A 47 13.63 -10.25 2.45
CA GLY A 47 12.83 -9.16 3.01
C GLY A 47 11.34 -9.50 3.08
N ARG A 48 10.63 -8.81 3.95
CA ARG A 48 9.18 -8.95 4.17
C ARG A 48 8.47 -7.63 3.93
N LEU A 49 7.18 -7.69 3.62
CA LEU A 49 6.32 -6.51 3.61
C LEU A 49 5.74 -6.27 5.01
N LEU A 50 6.00 -5.09 5.58
CA LEU A 50 5.34 -4.59 6.78
C LEU A 50 4.40 -3.46 6.35
N ALA A 51 3.11 -3.74 6.30
CA ALA A 51 2.09 -2.78 5.91
C ALA A 51 1.40 -2.20 7.15
N PHE A 52 1.05 -0.92 7.12
CA PHE A 52 0.26 -0.30 8.17
C PHE A 52 -0.54 0.89 7.68
N GLY A 53 -1.70 1.11 8.29
CA GLY A 53 -2.51 2.30 8.09
C GLY A 53 -3.24 2.68 9.37
N ARG A 54 -3.72 3.92 9.44
CA ARG A 54 -4.48 4.43 10.59
C ARG A 54 -5.95 4.58 10.24
N GLY A 55 -6.84 4.22 11.16
CA GLY A 55 -8.28 4.33 10.96
C GLY A 55 -8.74 3.51 9.74
N PRO A 56 -9.47 4.11 8.78
CA PRO A 56 -9.95 3.37 7.62
C PRO A 56 -8.81 2.80 6.76
N TYR A 57 -7.63 3.42 6.75
CA TYR A 57 -6.49 2.97 5.94
C TYR A 57 -5.86 1.67 6.44
N ALA A 58 -6.20 1.22 7.66
CA ALA A 58 -5.80 -0.11 8.13
C ALA A 58 -6.40 -1.23 7.26
N THR A 59 -7.55 -1.02 6.61
CA THR A 59 -8.13 -2.03 5.71
C THR A 59 -7.27 -2.25 4.47
N ASP A 60 -6.62 -1.21 3.95
CA ASP A 60 -5.72 -1.33 2.80
C ASP A 60 -4.44 -2.09 3.19
N ALA A 61 -3.91 -1.81 4.38
CA ALA A 61 -2.78 -2.55 4.95
C ALA A 61 -3.09 -4.04 5.15
N GLN A 62 -4.29 -4.36 5.62
CA GLN A 62 -4.77 -5.74 5.76
C GLN A 62 -4.93 -6.40 4.40
N HIS A 63 -5.58 -5.72 3.45
CA HIS A 63 -5.84 -6.26 2.12
C HIS A 63 -4.53 -6.57 1.40
N VAL A 64 -3.60 -5.61 1.33
CA VAL A 64 -2.31 -5.85 0.67
C VAL A 64 -1.55 -7.00 1.33
N SER A 65 -1.53 -7.08 2.66
CA SER A 65 -0.84 -8.16 3.38
C SER A 65 -1.41 -9.53 3.04
N VAL A 66 -2.74 -9.65 2.95
CA VAL A 66 -3.41 -10.90 2.57
C VAL A 66 -3.07 -11.31 1.14
N GLU A 67 -3.06 -10.37 0.19
CA GLU A 67 -2.78 -10.66 -1.23
C GLU A 67 -1.34 -11.19 -1.45
N PHE A 68 -0.37 -10.77 -0.62
CA PHE A 68 0.99 -11.31 -0.66
C PHE A 68 1.08 -12.71 -0.03
N VAL A 69 0.38 -12.95 1.09
CA VAL A 69 0.41 -14.25 1.80
C VAL A 69 -0.47 -15.31 1.11
N HIS A 70 -1.56 -14.90 0.46
CA HIS A 70 -2.51 -15.76 -0.23
C HIS A 70 -2.72 -15.28 -1.68
N PRO A 71 -1.76 -15.50 -2.59
CA PRO A 71 -1.86 -15.00 -3.95
C PRO A 71 -3.08 -15.58 -4.67
N VAL A 72 -3.94 -14.72 -5.21
CA VAL A 72 -5.14 -15.13 -5.97
C VAL A 72 -4.79 -15.88 -7.26
N ILE A 73 -3.56 -15.73 -7.76
CA ILE A 73 -3.07 -16.40 -8.97
C ILE A 73 -2.52 -17.79 -8.62
N VAL A 74 -3.12 -18.82 -9.22
CA VAL A 74 -2.72 -20.22 -9.07
C VAL A 74 -1.23 -20.41 -9.39
N GLY A 75 -0.54 -21.16 -8.52
CA GLY A 75 0.86 -21.53 -8.70
C GLY A 75 1.87 -20.44 -8.32
N LYS A 76 1.43 -19.27 -7.84
CA LYS A 76 2.34 -18.25 -7.29
C LYS A 76 2.70 -18.57 -5.84
N ARG A 77 3.98 -18.36 -5.51
CA ARG A 77 4.52 -18.53 -4.16
C ARG A 77 4.00 -17.40 -3.25
N ALA A 78 3.53 -17.76 -2.06
CA ALA A 78 3.25 -16.81 -0.99
C ALA A 78 4.51 -16.00 -0.62
N LEU A 79 4.34 -14.70 -0.44
CA LEU A 79 5.40 -13.78 -0.04
C LEU A 79 5.12 -13.29 1.39
N PRO A 80 6.15 -13.17 2.24
CA PRO A 80 5.95 -12.85 3.64
C PRO A 80 5.49 -11.39 3.80
N ALA A 81 4.27 -11.20 4.29
CA ALA A 81 3.70 -9.89 4.56
C ALA A 81 2.94 -9.88 5.89
N LEU A 82 2.95 -8.74 6.57
CA LEU A 82 2.35 -8.51 7.88
C LEU A 82 1.63 -7.16 7.88
N ASP A 83 0.36 -7.16 8.29
CA ASP A 83 -0.30 -5.96 8.78
C ASP A 83 0.14 -5.70 10.23
N ILE A 84 0.71 -4.53 10.49
CA ILE A 84 1.12 -4.10 11.83
C ILE A 84 0.32 -2.90 12.35
N SER A 85 -0.80 -2.55 11.70
CA SER A 85 -1.57 -1.33 11.95
C SER A 85 -1.92 -1.09 13.42
N THR A 86 -2.29 -2.13 14.17
CA THR A 86 -2.74 -2.03 15.57
C THR A 86 -1.72 -1.32 16.48
N LEU A 87 -0.42 -1.57 16.28
CA LEU A 87 0.67 -0.96 17.07
C LEU A 87 1.91 -0.74 16.19
N PHE A 88 1.75 -0.08 15.04
CA PHE A 88 2.77 -0.06 13.99
C PHE A 88 4.13 0.49 14.47
N ARG A 89 4.15 1.45 15.42
CA ARG A 89 5.40 1.96 16.01
C ARG A 89 6.15 0.89 16.82
N PRO A 90 5.60 0.32 17.92
CA PRO A 90 6.26 -0.76 18.65
C PRO A 90 6.65 -1.97 17.79
N TRP A 91 5.78 -2.38 16.86
CA TRP A 91 6.09 -3.49 15.97
C TRP A 91 7.27 -3.16 15.06
N MET A 92 7.26 -1.99 14.40
CA MET A 92 8.34 -1.57 13.53
C MET A 92 9.67 -1.44 14.29
N GLU A 93 9.67 -0.92 15.52
CA GLU A 93 10.86 -0.91 16.36
C GLU A 93 11.42 -2.33 16.56
N ALA A 94 10.56 -3.26 16.98
CA ALA A 94 10.93 -4.61 17.37
C ALA A 94 11.34 -5.53 16.20
N ILE A 95 10.65 -5.45 15.05
CA ILE A 95 10.79 -6.47 14.00
C ILE A 95 11.44 -5.98 12.72
N LEU A 96 11.60 -4.67 12.50
CA LEU A 96 12.10 -4.14 11.23
C LEU A 96 13.55 -4.55 10.94
N ARG A 97 13.79 -5.00 9.70
CA ARG A 97 15.10 -5.30 9.14
C ARG A 97 15.42 -4.39 7.94
N PRO A 98 16.69 -4.13 7.62
CA PRO A 98 17.08 -3.33 6.46
C PRO A 98 16.56 -3.88 5.12
N GLU A 99 16.31 -5.19 5.03
CA GLU A 99 15.78 -5.85 3.84
C GLU A 99 14.28 -5.71 3.67
N ASP A 100 13.56 -5.30 4.73
CA ASP A 100 12.11 -5.20 4.70
C ASP A 100 11.63 -4.04 3.80
N ILE A 101 10.38 -4.18 3.36
CA ILE A 101 9.60 -3.18 2.66
C ILE A 101 8.55 -2.68 3.66
N VAL A 102 8.49 -1.38 3.88
CA VAL A 102 7.50 -0.76 4.77
C VAL A 102 6.54 0.07 3.92
N MET A 103 5.26 -0.25 4.01
CA MET A 103 4.20 0.40 3.25
C MET A 103 3.20 1.06 4.20
N GLY A 104 3.16 2.39 4.17
CA GLY A 104 2.27 3.19 5.01
C GLY A 104 1.10 3.73 4.18
N PHE A 105 -0.11 3.55 4.69
CA PHE A 105 -1.35 4.02 4.09
C PHE A 105 -1.93 5.19 4.87
N GLY A 106 -2.31 6.27 4.18
CA GLY A 106 -2.86 7.47 4.80
C GLY A 106 -3.83 8.23 3.88
N PRO A 107 -4.39 9.34 4.40
CA PRO A 107 -5.26 10.19 3.61
C PRO A 107 -4.47 10.98 2.55
N PRO A 108 -5.13 11.48 1.48
CA PRO A 108 -4.47 12.25 0.42
C PRO A 108 -3.73 13.50 0.91
N GLU A 109 -4.21 14.14 1.98
CA GLU A 109 -3.55 15.27 2.65
C GLU A 109 -2.30 14.87 3.45
N GLY A 110 -2.06 13.57 3.62
CA GLY A 110 -0.97 12.99 4.40
C GLY A 110 -1.30 12.82 5.88
N ASP A 111 -0.64 11.85 6.53
CA ASP A 111 -0.68 11.65 7.97
C ASP A 111 0.75 11.80 8.53
N PRO A 112 1.03 12.79 9.40
CA PRO A 112 2.35 13.01 9.97
C PRO A 112 2.93 11.79 10.68
N GLU A 113 2.09 11.00 11.34
CA GLU A 113 2.51 9.81 12.09
C GLU A 113 2.94 8.68 11.14
N VAL A 114 2.23 8.54 10.02
CA VAL A 114 2.61 7.59 8.95
C VAL A 114 3.90 8.04 8.29
N ILE A 115 4.02 9.33 7.95
CA ILE A 115 5.20 9.89 7.30
C ILE A 115 6.43 9.73 8.18
N ASP A 116 6.34 10.02 9.48
CA ASP A 116 7.46 9.90 10.39
C ASP A 116 7.89 8.46 10.60
N ALA A 117 6.93 7.52 10.69
CA ALA A 117 7.25 6.09 10.72
C ALA A 117 7.97 5.62 9.43
N LEU A 118 7.53 6.08 8.26
CA LEU A 118 8.21 5.78 6.99
C LEU A 118 9.60 6.41 6.88
N ARG A 119 9.83 7.57 7.49
CA ARG A 119 11.17 8.19 7.58
C ARG A 119 12.09 7.38 8.48
N GLU A 120 11.59 6.94 9.62
CA GLU A 120 12.32 6.08 10.57
C GLU A 120 12.69 4.73 9.94
N ALA A 121 11.75 4.07 9.27
CA ALA A 121 12.04 2.83 8.56
C ALA A 121 13.12 3.01 7.49
N ARG A 122 13.06 4.13 6.75
CA ARG A 122 14.06 4.47 5.73
C ARG A 122 15.44 4.73 6.33
N SER A 123 15.54 5.40 7.48
CA SER A 123 16.83 5.65 8.15
C SER A 123 17.49 4.35 8.62
N ARG A 124 16.70 3.30 8.84
CA ARG A 124 17.15 1.93 9.16
C ARG A 124 17.44 1.06 7.93
N GLY A 125 17.40 1.63 6.72
CA GLY A 125 17.78 0.97 5.45
C GLY A 125 16.65 0.22 4.74
N ALA A 126 15.46 0.17 5.33
CA ALA A 126 14.29 -0.44 4.72
C ALA A 126 13.81 0.35 3.49
N MET A 127 13.22 -0.36 2.53
CA MET A 127 12.50 0.29 1.44
C MET A 127 11.18 0.85 1.97
N THR A 128 10.83 2.10 1.67
CA THR A 128 9.56 2.67 2.15
C THR A 128 8.68 3.19 1.02
N ILE A 129 7.39 2.90 1.11
CA ILE A 129 6.33 3.25 0.16
C ILE A 129 5.22 3.96 0.94
N ALA A 130 4.77 5.11 0.42
CA ALA A 130 3.63 5.86 0.96
C ALA A 130 2.48 5.78 -0.04
N LEU A 131 1.28 5.46 0.45
CA LEU A 131 0.05 5.35 -0.33
C LEU A 131 -1.08 6.15 0.34
#